data_AF-A0AAT9PRW2-F1
#
_entry.id   AF-A0AAT9PRW2-F1
#
_cell.length_a   1.000
_cell.length_b   1.000
_cell.length_c   1.000
_cell.angle_alpha   90.00
_cell.angle_beta   90.00
_cell.angle_gamma   90.00
#
_symmetry.space_group_name_H-M   'P 1'
#
loop_
_entity.id
_entity.type
_entity.pdbx_description
1 polymer ?
#
loop_
_entity_poly.entity_id
_entity_poly.type
_entity_poly.pdbx_seq_one_letter_code
_entity_poly.pdbx_strand_id
1 'polypeptide(L)'
;MILTSLIVGAGILIGGSLLARYWNSVVDWLKRAISKVQEMMQTVIYGTKVFIKKMYEAMQEISKHYTRDQQGQWHETVVTREVSEYDVPPEILAKANKTSQETDITHELELQLN
;
A
#
# COMPACT_ATOMS: atom_id res chain seq x y z
N MET A 1 -2.47 8.11 -7.24
CA MET A 1 -3.51 7.55 -6.35
C MET A 1 -4.04 6.39 -7.12
N ILE A 2 -3.89 5.20 -6.58
CA ILE A 2 -4.33 4.00 -7.29
C ILE A 2 -5.85 3.92 -7.18
N LEU A 3 -6.52 3.65 -8.30
CA LEU A 3 -7.93 3.28 -8.28
C LEU A 3 -8.05 1.92 -7.57
N THR A 4 -8.90 1.83 -6.56
CA THR A 4 -9.10 0.57 -5.81
C THR A 4 -9.50 -0.60 -6.71
N SER A 5 -10.22 -0.33 -7.80
CA SER A 5 -10.54 -1.34 -8.82
C SER A 5 -9.30 -1.88 -9.53
N LEU A 6 -8.23 -1.09 -9.69
CA LEU A 6 -6.95 -1.55 -10.24
C LEU A 6 -6.30 -2.60 -9.32
N ILE A 7 -6.32 -2.36 -8.01
CA ILE A 7 -5.75 -3.32 -7.03
C ILE A 7 -6.56 -4.62 -7.00
N VAL A 8 -7.89 -4.52 -7.06
CA VAL A 8 -8.77 -5.70 -7.05
C VAL A 8 -8.65 -6.48 -8.36
N GLY A 9 -8.48 -5.80 -9.49
CA GLY A 9 -8.33 -6.40 -10.81
C GLY A 9 -6.91 -6.83 -11.17
N ALA A 10 -5.89 -6.41 -10.42
CA ALA A 10 -4.51 -6.75 -10.70
C ALA A 10 -4.24 -8.25 -10.56
N GLY A 11 -3.70 -8.85 -11.62
CA GLY A 11 -3.16 -10.20 -11.64
C GLY A 11 -1.89 -10.32 -10.80
N ILE A 12 -1.56 -11.55 -10.39
CA ILE A 12 -0.31 -11.85 -9.67
C ILE A 12 0.88 -11.51 -10.57
N LEU A 13 1.89 -10.81 -10.04
CA LEU A 13 3.19 -10.66 -10.71
C LEU A 13 3.84 -12.04 -10.83
N ILE A 14 3.86 -12.60 -12.05
CA ILE A 14 4.43 -13.92 -12.31
C ILE A 14 5.94 -13.76 -12.51
N GLY A 15 6.71 -13.93 -11.44
CA GLY A 15 8.17 -13.92 -11.47
C GLY A 15 8.77 -14.47 -10.17
N GLY A 16 9.86 -15.23 -10.27
CA GLY A 16 10.54 -15.83 -9.11
C GLY A 16 11.39 -14.85 -8.28
N SER A 17 11.36 -13.54 -8.57
CA SER A 17 12.20 -12.54 -7.92
C SER A 17 11.66 -12.10 -6.56
N LEU A 18 12.56 -11.66 -5.67
CA LEU A 18 12.19 -11.05 -4.38
C LEU A 18 11.25 -9.84 -4.59
N LEU A 19 11.49 -9.05 -5.63
CA LEU A 19 10.67 -7.90 -5.99
C LEU A 19 9.23 -8.30 -6.31
N ALA A 20 9.02 -9.34 -7.13
CA ALA A 20 7.67 -9.81 -7.45
C ALA A 20 6.94 -10.33 -6.21
N ARG A 21 7.63 -11.09 -5.34
CA ARG A 21 7.07 -11.59 -4.08
C ARG A 21 6.66 -10.46 -3.14
N TYR A 22 7.52 -9.44 -3.02
CA TYR A 22 7.25 -8.25 -2.22
C TYR A 22 5.97 -7.54 -2.68
N TRP A 23 5.88 -7.22 -3.97
CA TRP A 23 4.72 -6.52 -4.50
C TRP A 23 3.43 -7.34 -4.43
N ASN A 24 3.51 -8.66 -4.66
CA ASN A 24 2.37 -9.55 -4.42
C ASN A 24 1.91 -9.50 -2.95
N SER A 25 2.84 -9.52 -2.00
CA SER A 25 2.52 -9.36 -0.57
C SER A 25 1.86 -8.01 -0.26
N VAL A 26 2.34 -6.92 -0.88
CA VAL A 26 1.74 -5.57 -0.77
C VAL A 26 0.31 -5.58 -1.31
N VAL A 27 0.09 -6.09 -2.52
CA VAL A 27 -1.25 -6.17 -3.14
C VAL A 27 -2.21 -6.99 -2.29
N ASP A 28 -1.79 -8.16 -1.81
CA ASP A 28 -2.61 -9.03 -0.98
C ASP A 28 -3.01 -8.37 0.34
N TRP A 29 -2.07 -7.65 0.96
CA TRP A 29 -2.37 -6.88 2.15
C TRP A 29 -3.30 -5.72 1.87
N LEU A 30 -3.11 -4.98 0.78
CA LEU A 30 -3.99 -3.89 0.39
C LEU A 30 -5.41 -4.37 0.12
N LYS A 31 -5.59 -5.52 -0.54
CA LYS A 31 -6.91 -6.13 -0.73
C LYS A 31 -7.63 -6.37 0.60
N ARG A 32 -6.90 -6.88 1.61
CA ARG A 32 -7.45 -7.07 2.96
C ARG A 32 -7.72 -5.75 3.67
N ALA A 33 -6.81 -4.78 3.58
CA ALA A 33 -6.96 -3.46 4.19
C ALA A 33 -8.17 -2.71 3.61
N ILE A 34 -8.29 -2.66 2.27
CA ILE A 34 -9.42 -2.09 1.54
C ILE A 34 -10.73 -2.74 2.00
N SER A 35 -10.81 -4.07 2.00
CA SER A 35 -12.01 -4.77 2.43
C SER A 35 -12.41 -4.41 3.86
N LYS A 36 -11.43 -4.30 4.77
CA LYS A 36 -11.71 -3.97 6.17
C LYS A 36 -12.14 -2.52 6.35
N VAL A 37 -11.52 -1.59 5.63
CA VAL A 37 -11.89 -0.17 5.66
C VAL A 37 -13.28 0.03 5.06
N GLN A 38 -13.62 -0.65 3.95
CA GLN A 38 -14.96 -0.60 3.36
C GLN A 38 -16.04 -1.13 4.33
N GLU A 39 -15.76 -2.24 5.01
CA GLU A 39 -16.66 -2.80 6.02
C GLU A 39 -16.86 -1.82 7.19
N MET A 40 -15.79 -1.22 7.69
CA MET A 40 -15.82 -0.30 8.83
C MET A 40 -16.53 1.02 8.51
N MET A 41 -16.25 1.59 7.34
CA MET A 41 -16.73 2.91 6.96
C MET A 41 -18.08 2.87 6.22
N GLN A 42 -18.56 1.68 5.84
CA GLN A 42 -19.78 1.46 5.06
C GLN A 42 -19.89 2.36 3.82
N THR A 43 -18.75 2.64 3.18
CA THR A 43 -18.65 3.54 2.04
C THR A 43 -17.66 3.00 1.02
N VAL A 44 -17.70 3.56 -0.19
CA VAL A 44 -16.75 3.25 -1.25
C VAL A 44 -15.43 3.98 -1.01
N ILE A 45 -14.32 3.29 -1.30
CA ILE A 45 -12.99 3.90 -1.28
C ILE A 45 -12.71 4.48 -2.67
N TYR A 46 -12.49 5.78 -2.73
CA TYR A 46 -12.22 6.51 -3.96
C TYR A 46 -10.78 6.39 -4.42
N GLY A 47 -9.86 6.12 -3.50
CA GLY A 47 -8.48 5.79 -3.86
C GLY A 47 -7.63 5.43 -2.66
N THR A 48 -6.48 4.84 -2.98
CA THR A 48 -5.49 4.43 -1.99
C THR A 48 -4.11 4.95 -2.39
N LYS A 49 -3.33 5.36 -1.38
CA LYS A 49 -1.90 5.60 -1.50
C LYS A 49 -1.13 4.66 -0.58
N VAL A 50 0.05 4.25 -1.02
CA VAL A 50 0.90 3.29 -0.32
C VAL A 50 2.24 3.93 -0.03
N PHE A 51 2.66 3.80 1.21
CA PHE A 51 3.91 4.37 1.70
C PHE A 51 4.73 3.29 2.41
N ILE A 52 6.03 3.51 2.44
CA ILE A 52 6.95 2.77 3.28
C ILE A 52 7.70 3.72 4.20
N LYS A 53 7.96 3.30 5.43
CA LYS A 53 8.68 4.08 6.43
C LYS A 53 9.64 3.19 7.21
N LYS A 54 10.86 3.66 7.43
CA LYS A 54 11.82 3.03 8.33
C LYS A 54 11.47 3.35 9.78
N MET A 55 11.43 2.35 10.64
CA MET A 55 11.11 2.45 12.08
C MET A 55 12.13 1.64 12.89
N TYR A 56 13.19 2.29 13.38
CA TYR A 56 14.29 1.62 14.12
C TYR A 56 14.81 0.38 13.37
N GLU A 57 14.54 -0.83 13.87
CA GLU A 57 14.96 -2.12 13.30
C GLU A 57 13.88 -2.78 12.42
N ALA A 58 12.77 -2.09 12.16
CA ALA A 58 11.65 -2.58 11.38
C ALA A 58 11.30 -1.64 10.22
N MET A 59 10.52 -2.16 9.27
CA MET A 59 9.89 -1.39 8.22
C MET A 59 8.38 -1.35 8.45
N GLN A 60 7.76 -0.23 8.11
CA GLN A 60 6.32 -0.09 8.09
C GLN A 60 5.83 0.13 6.68
N GLU A 61 4.82 -0.64 6.30
CA GLU A 61 4.02 -0.34 5.13
C GLU A 61 2.71 0.29 5.58
N ILE A 62 2.36 1.39 4.93
CA ILE A 62 1.27 2.25 5.33
C ILE A 62 0.37 2.45 4.12
N SER A 63 -0.93 2.22 4.28
CA SER A 63 -1.93 2.45 3.25
C SER A 63 -2.93 3.49 3.73
N LYS A 64 -3.07 4.55 2.96
CA LYS A 64 -4.02 5.64 3.22
C LYS A 64 -5.19 5.50 2.26
N HIS A 65 -6.38 5.35 2.81
CA HIS A 65 -7.62 5.13 2.08
C HIS A 65 -8.49 6.37 2.17
N TYR A 66 -8.90 6.87 1.01
CA TYR A 66 -9.68 8.10 0.91
C TYR A 66 -11.13 7.75 0.62
N THR A 67 -12.01 8.13 1.53
CA THR A 67 -13.46 7.92 1.43
C THR A 67 -14.18 9.25 1.48
N ARG A 68 -15.44 9.25 1.03
CA ARG A 68 -16.32 10.40 1.11
C ARG A 68 -17.63 9.97 1.77
N ASP A 69 -18.08 10.74 2.74
CA ASP A 69 -19.36 10.49 3.40
C ASP A 69 -20.55 11.07 2.60
N GLN A 70 -21.77 10.84 3.11
CA GLN A 70 -23.01 11.32 2.49
C GLN A 70 -23.12 12.86 2.45
N GLN A 71 -22.40 13.56 3.33
CA GLN A 71 -22.36 15.02 3.39
C GLN A 71 -21.29 15.59 2.44
N GLY A 72 -20.54 14.71 1.78
CA GLY A 72 -19.48 15.07 0.85
C GLY A 72 -18.16 15.41 1.52
N GLN A 73 -17.98 15.12 2.81
CA GLN A 73 -16.71 15.34 3.52
C GLN A 73 -15.73 14.21 3.22
N TRP A 74 -14.46 14.58 3.07
CA TRP A 74 -13.37 13.64 2.84
C TRP A 74 -12.84 13.09 4.15
N HIS A 75 -12.64 11.77 4.19
CA HIS A 75 -12.06 11.06 5.31
C HIS A 75 -10.82 10.29 4.84
N GLU A 76 -9.79 10.26 5.68
CA GLU A 76 -8.59 9.45 5.47
C GLU A 76 -8.54 8.35 6.54
N THR A 77 -8.43 7.09 6.11
CA THR A 77 -8.19 5.96 6.99
C THR A 77 -6.81 5.39 6.73
N VAL A 78 -5.96 5.41 7.76
CA VAL A 78 -4.58 4.92 7.69
C VAL A 78 -4.51 3.51 8.28
N VAL A 79 -3.99 2.57 7.50
CA VAL A 79 -3.73 1.19 7.93
C VAL A 79 -2.23 0.92 7.82
N THR A 80 -1.62 0.47 8.90
CA THR A 80 -0.19 0.21 8.98
C THR A 80 0.06 -1.26 9.27
N ARG A 81 1.06 -1.85 8.62
CA ARG A 81 1.64 -3.14 9.02
C ARG A 81 3.14 -3.02 9.19
N GLU A 82 3.68 -3.81 10.11
CA GLU A 82 5.12 -4.02 10.24
C GLU A 82 5.58 -5.12 9.29
N VAL A 83 6.73 -4.92 8.66
CA VAL A 83 7.39 -5.90 7.79
C VAL A 83 8.88 -5.94 8.10
N SER A 84 9.50 -7.09 7.85
CA SER A 84 10.94 -7.25 8.03
C SER A 84 11.70 -6.49 6.93
N GLU A 85 12.84 -5.90 7.26
CA GLU A 85 13.74 -5.33 6.25
C GLU A 85 14.18 -6.35 5.20
N TYR A 86 14.34 -7.62 5.58
CA TYR A 86 14.75 -8.68 4.67
C TYR A 86 13.70 -9.01 3.60
N ASP A 87 12.43 -8.70 3.88
CA ASP A 87 11.32 -8.92 2.95
C ASP A 87 11.14 -7.75 1.97
N VAL A 88 11.81 -6.62 2.22
CA VAL A 88 11.72 -5.41 1.40
C VAL A 88 12.88 -5.40 0.38
N PRO A 89 12.61 -5.25 -0.92
CA PRO A 89 13.64 -5.19 -1.94
C PRO A 89 14.63 -4.03 -1.70
N PRO A 90 15.92 -4.20 -2.05
CA PRO A 90 16.96 -3.18 -1.80
C PRO A 90 16.64 -1.80 -2.37
N GLU A 91 15.98 -1.73 -3.52
CA GLU A 91 15.57 -0.47 -4.15
C GLU A 91 14.51 0.31 -3.34
N ILE A 92 13.57 -0.41 -2.69
CA ILE A 92 12.53 0.17 -1.84
C ILE A 92 13.11 0.53 -0.47
N LEU A 93 13.96 -0.34 0.09
CA LEU A 93 14.73 -0.05 1.30
C LEU A 93 15.57 1.23 1.14
N ALA A 94 16.29 1.36 0.03
CA ALA A 94 17.12 2.52 -0.25
C ALA A 94 16.31 3.81 -0.34
N LYS A 95 15.05 3.74 -0.81
CA LYS A 95 14.13 4.89 -0.80
C LYS A 95 13.70 5.23 0.63
N ALA A 96 13.28 4.23 1.40
CA ALA A 96 12.83 4.42 2.77
C ALA A 96 13.93 4.90 3.72
N ASN A 97 15.19 4.51 3.50
CA ASN A 97 16.32 4.91 4.34
C ASN A 97 16.85 6.32 4.06
N LYS A 98 16.44 6.96 2.95
CA LYS A 98 16.85 8.34 2.62
C LYS A 98 16.20 9.39 3.51
N THR A 99 15.10 9.04 4.19
CA THR A 99 14.33 9.96 5.02
C THR A 99 13.73 9.23 6.21
N SER A 100 13.60 9.88 7.36
CA SER A 100 12.80 9.34 8.48
C SER A 100 11.29 9.51 8.27
N GLN A 101 10.87 10.00 7.11
CA GLN A 101 9.48 10.27 6.75
C GLN A 101 8.86 9.12 5.95
N GLU A 102 7.54 9.14 5.84
CA GLU A 102 6.80 8.25 4.95
C GLU A 102 7.22 8.51 3.50
N THR A 103 7.71 7.46 2.84
CA THR A 103 8.08 7.52 1.43
C THR A 103 6.96 6.93 0.60
N ASP A 104 6.39 7.73 -0.29
CA ASP A 104 5.34 7.30 -1.21
C ASP A 104 5.90 6.31 -2.22
N ILE A 105 5.33 5.10 -2.26
CA ILE A 105 5.68 4.03 -3.20
C ILE A 105 4.49 3.66 -4.11
N THR A 106 3.48 4.53 -4.17
CA THR A 106 2.26 4.32 -4.96
C THR A 106 2.58 4.17 -6.44
N HIS A 107 3.52 4.97 -6.97
CA HIS A 107 3.86 4.95 -8.39
C HIS A 107 4.55 3.65 -8.80
N GLU A 108 5.45 3.17 -7.94
CA GLU A 108 6.16 1.91 -8.13
C GLU A 108 5.18 0.75 -8.13
N LEU A 109 4.21 0.75 -7.22
CA LEU A 109 3.13 -0.22 -7.25
C LEU A 109 2.31 -0.12 -8.54
N GLU A 110 1.91 1.08 -8.98
CA GLU A 110 1.19 1.30 -10.25
C GLU A 110 1.94 0.69 -11.45
N LEU A 111 3.26 0.83 -11.51
CA LEU A 111 4.09 0.25 -12.56
C LEU A 111 4.10 -1.27 -12.56
N GLN A 112 3.85 -1.91 -11.42
CA GLN A 112 3.76 -3.37 -11.33
C GLN A 112 2.37 -3.92 -11.67
N LEU A 113 1.31 -3.11 -11.55
CA LEU A 113 -0.07 -3.55 -11.82
C LEU A 113 -0.50 -3.36 -13.28
N ASN A 114 0.36 -2.74 -14.11
CA ASN A 114 0.17 -2.51 -15.55
C ASN A 114 1.09 -3.42 -16.38
#